data_AF-A0A7Y0WTL9-F1
#
_entry.id   AF-A0A7Y0WTL9-F1
#
_cell.length_a   1.000
_cell.length_b   1.000
_cell.length_c   1.000
_cell.angle_alpha   90.00
_cell.angle_beta   90.00
_cell.angle_gamma   90.00
#
_symmetry.space_group_name_H-M   'P 1'
#
loop_
_entity.id
_entity.type
_entity.pdbx_description
1 polymer ?
#
loop_
_entity_poly.entity_id
_entity_poly.type
_entity_poly.pdbx_seq_one_letter_code
_entity_poly.pdbx_strand_id
1 'polypeptide(L)'
;MQSSIDIVDHNIKTINTWLKDISEELDLIGEEEAWLRLKAVLQTLRDRITVDEAADFAAQLPIIVRGLYFEGWHPAETPHKWRDRAEYMEAFSRKLKDEGDGERTLKAVLRVLDRHLDSNELNRVKEMHPKELWDLWPG
;
A
#
# COMPACT_ATOMS: atom_id res chain seq x y z
N MET A 1 -22.84 28.75 2.69
CA MET A 1 -22.58 27.30 2.53
C MET A 1 -21.21 27.16 1.92
N GLN A 2 -20.29 26.52 2.63
CA GLN A 2 -18.90 26.43 2.23
C GLN A 2 -18.81 25.46 1.05
N SER A 3 -18.39 25.96 -0.11
CA SER A 3 -18.14 25.12 -1.29
C SER A 3 -17.05 24.13 -0.92
N SER A 4 -17.41 22.86 -0.76
CA SER A 4 -16.39 21.83 -0.72
C SER A 4 -15.62 21.88 -2.04
N ILE A 5 -14.31 21.67 -1.98
CA ILE A 5 -13.51 21.61 -3.19
C ILE A 5 -13.79 20.23 -3.80
N ASP A 6 -14.49 20.16 -4.92
CA ASP A 6 -14.99 18.89 -5.52
C ASP A 6 -13.92 17.80 -5.59
N ILE A 7 -12.66 18.18 -5.87
CA ILE A 7 -11.53 17.24 -5.91
C ILE A 7 -11.25 16.58 -4.56
N VAL A 8 -11.41 17.30 -3.45
CA VAL A 8 -11.21 16.79 -2.08
C VAL A 8 -12.33 15.81 -1.75
N ASP A 9 -13.59 16.17 -2.04
CA ASP A 9 -14.74 15.28 -1.83
C ASP A 9 -14.62 13.97 -2.61
N HIS A 10 -14.18 14.06 -3.87
CA HIS A 10 -13.95 12.90 -4.71
C HIS A 10 -12.83 12.01 -4.15
N ASN A 11 -11.75 12.60 -3.65
CA ASN A 11 -10.65 11.86 -3.03
C ASN A 11 -11.12 11.14 -1.75
N ILE A 12 -11.90 11.80 -0.89
CA ILE A 12 -12.46 11.18 0.32
C ILE A 12 -13.34 9.99 -0.06
N LYS A 13 -14.23 10.13 -1.05
CA LYS A 13 -15.06 9.02 -1.53
C LYS A 13 -14.23 7.84 -2.02
N THR A 14 -13.20 8.12 -2.82
CA THR A 14 -12.30 7.09 -3.36
C THR A 14 -11.61 6.32 -2.24
N ILE A 15 -11.13 7.03 -1.21
CA ILE A 15 -10.45 6.41 -0.07
C ILE A 15 -11.40 5.57 0.76
N ASN A 16 -12.62 6.07 1.03
CA ASN A 16 -13.63 5.31 1.75
C ASN A 16 -13.97 4.01 1.00
N THR A 17 -14.01 4.04 -0.35
CA THR A 17 -14.15 2.82 -1.15
C THR A 17 -12.97 1.86 -0.94
N TRP A 18 -11.72 2.34 -0.97
CA TRP A 18 -10.56 1.48 -0.73
C TRP A 18 -10.56 0.87 0.66
N LEU A 19 -10.86 1.66 1.69
CA LEU A 19 -10.89 1.18 3.08
C LEU A 19 -11.98 0.14 3.30
N LYS A 20 -13.15 0.34 2.67
CA LYS A 20 -14.22 -0.65 2.69
C LYS A 20 -13.81 -1.94 1.99
N ASP A 21 -13.19 -1.86 0.82
CA ASP A 21 -12.73 -3.05 0.09
C ASP A 21 -11.64 -3.82 0.87
N ILE A 22 -10.74 -3.12 1.57
CA ILE A 22 -9.74 -3.74 2.45
C ILE A 22 -10.41 -4.40 3.65
N SER A 23 -11.40 -3.71 4.26
CA SER A 23 -12.20 -4.25 5.35
C SER A 23 -12.87 -5.57 4.94
N GLU A 24 -13.50 -5.61 3.77
CA GLU A 24 -14.17 -6.81 3.24
C GLU A 24 -13.20 -7.98 2.98
N GLU A 25 -12.00 -7.73 2.46
CA GLU A 25 -10.98 -8.78 2.25
C GLU A 25 -10.41 -9.35 3.58
N LEU A 26 -10.55 -8.60 4.68
CA LEU A 26 -9.95 -8.91 5.99
C LEU A 26 -11.00 -9.21 7.07
N ASP A 27 -12.12 -9.84 6.72
CA ASP A 27 -13.20 -10.23 7.64
C ASP A 27 -13.90 -9.05 8.34
N LEU A 28 -14.17 -7.98 7.60
CA LEU A 28 -14.93 -6.82 8.06
C LEU A 28 -14.27 -6.08 9.23
N ILE A 29 -12.95 -5.97 9.22
CA ILE A 29 -12.20 -5.11 10.17
C ILE A 29 -12.66 -3.65 10.10
N GLY A 30 -12.42 -2.88 11.17
CA GLY A 30 -12.79 -1.46 11.20
C GLY A 30 -12.04 -0.62 10.15
N GLU A 31 -12.64 0.49 9.70
CA GLU A 31 -12.03 1.39 8.71
C GLU A 31 -10.69 1.98 9.18
N GLU A 32 -10.56 2.30 10.48
CA GLU A 32 -9.29 2.75 11.07
C GLU A 32 -8.21 1.67 10.98
N GLU A 33 -8.58 0.41 11.21
CA GLU A 33 -7.67 -0.72 11.06
C GLU A 33 -7.27 -0.91 9.60
N ALA A 34 -8.25 -0.88 8.67
CA ALA A 34 -8.00 -0.93 7.23
C ALA A 34 -7.06 0.19 6.76
N TRP A 35 -7.16 1.39 7.34
CA TRP A 35 -6.25 2.51 7.07
C TRP A 35 -4.81 2.19 7.51
N LEU A 36 -4.64 1.57 8.68
CA LEU A 36 -3.32 1.11 9.15
C LEU A 36 -2.77 -0.01 8.26
N ARG A 37 -3.61 -0.94 7.78
CA ARG A 37 -3.21 -1.99 6.83
C ARG A 37 -2.73 -1.40 5.51
N LEU A 38 -3.50 -0.45 4.94
CA LEU A 38 -3.13 0.27 3.73
C LEU A 38 -1.80 0.99 3.90
N LYS A 39 -1.62 1.71 5.02
CA LYS A 39 -0.37 2.41 5.36
C LYS A 39 0.82 1.48 5.36
N ALA A 40 0.74 0.39 6.12
CA ALA A 40 1.85 -0.53 6.30
C ALA A 40 2.27 -1.14 4.95
N VAL A 41 1.31 -1.54 4.12
CA VAL A 41 1.60 -2.13 2.81
C VAL A 41 2.23 -1.10 1.89
N LEU A 42 1.60 0.06 1.71
CA LEU A 42 2.09 1.13 0.85
C LEU A 42 3.52 1.57 1.20
N GLN A 43 3.83 1.76 2.48
CA GLN A 43 5.17 2.15 2.92
C GLN A 43 6.19 1.01 2.76
N THR A 44 5.77 -0.25 2.86
CA THR A 44 6.66 -1.40 2.60
C THR A 44 7.00 -1.51 1.13
N LEU A 45 5.99 -1.35 0.25
CA LEU A 45 6.22 -1.32 -1.20
C LEU A 45 7.19 -0.21 -1.59
N ARG A 46 6.95 1.02 -1.08
CA ARG A 46 7.82 2.19 -1.26
C ARG A 46 9.27 1.91 -0.88
N ASP A 47 9.47 1.36 0.32
CA ASP A 47 10.81 1.21 0.88
C ASP A 47 11.65 0.18 0.12
N ARG A 48 11.02 -0.70 -0.68
CA ARG A 48 11.69 -1.73 -1.48
C ARG A 48 12.08 -1.29 -2.89
N ILE A 49 11.50 -0.19 -3.39
CA ILE A 49 11.70 0.31 -4.76
C ILE A 49 12.62 1.55 -4.80
N THR A 50 13.02 1.97 -6.00
CA THR A 50 13.87 3.16 -6.17
C THR A 50 13.06 4.43 -5.92
N VAL A 51 13.76 5.55 -5.70
CA VAL A 51 13.12 6.87 -5.51
C VAL A 51 12.27 7.27 -6.72
N ASP A 52 12.75 7.01 -7.94
CA ASP A 52 12.04 7.36 -9.17
C ASP A 52 10.75 6.51 -9.29
N GLU A 53 10.86 5.20 -9.11
CA GLU A 53 9.71 4.29 -9.14
C GLU A 53 8.70 4.58 -8.01
N ALA A 54 9.17 5.02 -6.84
CA ALA A 54 8.30 5.46 -5.76
C ALA A 54 7.52 6.73 -6.12
N ALA A 55 8.12 7.66 -6.85
CA ALA A 55 7.45 8.86 -7.32
C ALA A 55 6.40 8.54 -8.40
N ASP A 56 6.73 7.65 -9.33
CA ASP A 56 5.82 7.18 -10.38
C ASP A 56 4.63 6.42 -9.80
N PHE A 57 4.87 5.50 -8.85
CA PHE A 57 3.81 4.78 -8.16
C PHE A 57 2.90 5.73 -7.37
N ALA A 58 3.48 6.71 -6.67
CA ALA A 58 2.73 7.71 -5.92
C ALA A 58 1.80 8.56 -6.81
N ALA A 59 2.12 8.74 -8.10
CA ALA A 59 1.27 9.47 -9.03
C ALA A 59 -0.09 8.80 -9.25
N GLN A 60 -0.17 7.47 -9.08
CA GLN A 60 -1.41 6.71 -9.20
C GLN A 60 -2.30 6.77 -7.94
N LEU A 61 -1.75 7.21 -6.80
CA LEU A 61 -2.48 7.22 -5.53
C LEU A 61 -3.42 8.42 -5.39
N PRO A 62 -4.58 8.27 -4.72
CA PRO A 62 -5.38 9.40 -4.27
C PRO A 62 -4.55 10.38 -3.41
N ILE A 63 -4.86 11.67 -3.49
CA ILE A 63 -4.01 12.75 -2.94
C ILE A 63 -3.75 12.60 -1.44
N ILE A 64 -4.74 12.17 -0.66
CA ILE A 64 -4.61 11.97 0.79
C ILE A 64 -3.79 10.70 1.07
N VAL A 65 -3.97 9.63 0.29
CA VAL A 65 -3.18 8.39 0.40
C VAL A 65 -1.72 8.66 0.05
N ARG A 66 -1.44 9.60 -0.86
CA ARG A 66 -0.07 10.04 -1.16
C ARG A 66 0.63 10.65 0.07
N GLY A 67 -0.10 11.38 0.91
CA GLY A 67 0.42 11.87 2.19
C GLY A 67 0.83 10.73 3.12
N LEU A 68 -0.02 9.71 3.24
CA LEU A 68 0.26 8.48 3.99
C LEU A 68 1.48 7.72 3.42
N TYR A 69 1.56 7.64 2.10
CA TYR A 69 2.62 6.99 1.35
C TYR A 69 3.98 7.64 1.60
N PHE A 70 4.08 8.97 1.67
CA PHE A 70 5.35 9.67 1.91
C PHE A 70 5.65 9.95 3.39
N GLU A 71 4.71 9.71 4.29
CA GLU A 71 4.92 9.93 5.72
C GLU A 71 6.14 9.17 6.25
N GLY A 72 7.01 9.89 6.96
CA GLY A 72 8.22 9.33 7.60
C GLY A 72 9.27 8.78 6.64
N TRP A 73 9.17 9.04 5.33
CA TRP A 73 10.12 8.50 4.35
C TRP A 73 11.49 9.18 4.45
N HIS A 74 12.55 8.36 4.41
CA HIS A 74 13.94 8.81 4.27
C HIS A 74 14.52 8.24 2.97
N PRO A 75 14.43 8.97 1.83
CA PRO A 75 14.83 8.46 0.51
C PRO A 75 16.27 7.96 0.45
N ALA A 76 17.18 8.59 1.21
CA ALA A 76 18.59 8.23 1.27
C ALA A 76 18.85 6.82 1.83
N GLU A 77 17.89 6.23 2.53
CA GLU A 77 17.97 4.87 3.09
C GLU A 77 17.34 3.80 2.18
N THR A 78 16.71 4.21 1.08
CA THR A 78 16.01 3.34 0.12
C THR A 78 16.79 3.19 -1.19
N PRO A 79 16.65 2.06 -1.93
CA PRO A 79 15.83 0.89 -1.61
C PRO A 79 16.44 0.00 -0.52
N HIS A 80 15.59 -0.46 0.40
CA HIS A 80 15.94 -1.50 1.35
C HIS A 80 16.10 -2.85 0.63
N LYS A 81 17.18 -3.57 0.91
CA LYS A 81 17.50 -4.85 0.26
C LYS A 81 17.04 -6.03 1.10
N TRP A 82 15.73 -6.20 1.28
CA TRP A 82 15.14 -7.43 1.83
C TRP A 82 15.25 -8.53 0.78
N ARG A 83 16.07 -9.55 1.06
CA ARG A 83 16.56 -10.52 0.07
C ARG A 83 15.63 -11.72 -0.09
N ASP A 84 14.88 -12.06 0.95
CA ASP A 84 13.98 -13.20 1.00
C ASP A 84 12.62 -12.81 1.63
N ARG A 85 11.67 -13.77 1.60
CA ARG A 85 10.34 -13.60 2.17
C ARG A 85 10.39 -13.29 3.68
N ALA A 86 11.31 -13.90 4.43
CA ALA A 86 11.38 -13.74 5.87
C ALA A 86 11.79 -12.32 6.27
N GLU A 87 12.86 -11.80 5.68
CA GLU A 87 13.32 -10.41 5.92
C GLU A 87 12.25 -9.39 5.53
N TYR A 88 11.58 -9.61 4.39
CA TYR A 88 10.51 -8.73 3.92
C TYR A 88 9.33 -8.74 4.88
N MET A 89 8.84 -9.92 5.25
CA MET A 89 7.68 -10.07 6.12
C MET A 89 7.99 -9.57 7.54
N GLU A 90 9.21 -9.71 8.04
CA GLU A 90 9.62 -9.12 9.32
C GLU A 90 9.56 -7.58 9.26
N ALA A 91 10.09 -6.97 8.20
CA ALA A 91 10.02 -5.52 8.02
C ALA A 91 8.57 -5.02 7.89
N PHE A 92 7.73 -5.77 7.18
CA PHE A 92 6.31 -5.48 7.04
C PHE A 92 5.54 -5.61 8.36
N SER A 93 5.74 -6.71 9.10
CA SER A 93 5.08 -6.94 10.40
C SER A 93 5.39 -5.84 11.41
N ARG A 94 6.63 -5.33 11.44
CA ARG A 94 6.98 -4.17 12.27
C ARG A 94 6.16 -2.92 11.93
N LYS A 95 5.87 -2.66 10.64
CA LYS A 95 5.02 -1.54 10.21
C LYS A 95 3.54 -1.78 10.52
N LEU A 96 3.10 -3.04 10.52
CA LEU A 96 1.80 -3.47 11.05
C LEU A 96 1.73 -3.46 12.58
N LYS A 97 2.84 -3.17 13.29
CA LYS A 97 2.96 -3.25 14.75
C LYS A 97 2.61 -4.64 15.30
N ASP A 98 2.92 -5.68 14.52
CA ASP A 98 2.62 -7.08 14.85
C ASP A 98 1.13 -7.38 15.07
N GLU A 99 0.25 -6.53 14.55
CA GLU A 99 -1.20 -6.75 14.58
C GLU A 99 -1.65 -7.51 13.33
N GLY A 100 -2.47 -8.55 13.52
CA GLY A 100 -3.09 -9.31 12.43
C GLY A 100 -2.13 -10.28 11.70
N ASP A 101 -2.64 -10.92 10.65
CA ASP A 101 -1.86 -11.81 9.78
C ASP A 101 -1.20 -11.00 8.67
N GLY A 102 0.13 -10.99 8.65
CA GLY A 102 0.91 -10.22 7.67
C GLY A 102 0.67 -10.67 6.22
N GLU A 103 0.81 -11.96 5.91
CA GLU A 103 0.65 -12.41 4.51
C GLU A 103 -0.77 -12.16 4.00
N ARG A 104 -1.75 -12.44 4.85
CA ARG A 104 -3.15 -12.17 4.56
C ARG A 104 -3.38 -10.68 4.31
N THR A 105 -2.82 -9.82 5.16
CA THR A 105 -2.92 -8.36 5.03
C THR A 105 -2.29 -7.87 3.72
N LEU A 106 -1.05 -8.27 3.45
CA LEU A 106 -0.34 -7.86 2.25
C LEU A 106 -1.11 -8.27 1.00
N LYS A 107 -1.57 -9.53 0.95
CA LYS A 107 -2.35 -10.06 -0.17
C LYS A 107 -3.69 -9.33 -0.35
N ALA A 108 -4.42 -9.07 0.73
CA ALA A 108 -5.68 -8.35 0.68
C ALA A 108 -5.51 -6.93 0.12
N VAL A 109 -4.55 -6.17 0.65
CA VAL A 109 -4.32 -4.79 0.19
C VAL A 109 -3.80 -4.78 -1.24
N LEU A 110 -2.90 -5.68 -1.64
CA LEU A 110 -2.42 -5.76 -3.03
C LEU A 110 -3.56 -6.02 -4.02
N ARG A 111 -4.54 -6.86 -3.68
CA ARG A 111 -5.75 -7.07 -4.50
C ARG A 111 -6.58 -5.80 -4.63
N VAL A 112 -6.73 -5.04 -3.55
CA VAL A 112 -7.46 -3.76 -3.59
C VAL A 112 -6.71 -2.77 -4.48
N LEU A 113 -5.39 -2.65 -4.32
CA LEU A 113 -4.58 -1.78 -5.19
C LEU A 113 -4.72 -2.16 -6.67
N ASP A 114 -4.71 -3.45 -7.00
CA ASP A 114 -4.90 -3.93 -8.38
C ASP A 114 -6.28 -3.62 -8.96
N ARG A 115 -7.33 -3.61 -8.14
CA ARG A 115 -8.68 -3.20 -8.58
C ARG A 115 -8.79 -1.71 -8.91
N HIS A 116 -7.97 -0.88 -8.29
CA HIS A 116 -8.12 0.58 -8.33
C HIS A 116 -7.00 1.31 -9.07
N LEU A 117 -5.84 0.68 -9.28
CA LEU A 117 -4.68 1.25 -9.95
C LEU A 117 -4.48 0.63 -11.35
N ASP A 118 -3.61 1.24 -12.15
CA ASP A 118 -3.17 0.65 -13.41
C ASP A 118 -2.36 -0.64 -13.13
N SER A 119 -2.86 -1.78 -13.62
CA SER A 119 -2.21 -3.08 -13.43
C SER A 119 -0.78 -3.13 -14.00
N ASN A 120 -0.44 -2.32 -15.01
CA ASN A 120 0.93 -2.26 -15.53
C ASN A 120 1.89 -1.61 -14.53
N GLU A 121 1.44 -0.57 -13.82
CA GLU A 121 2.23 0.08 -12.78
C GLU A 121 2.42 -0.87 -11.59
N LEU A 122 1.35 -1.54 -11.15
CA LEU A 122 1.47 -2.48 -10.04
C LEU A 122 2.38 -3.68 -10.39
N ASN A 123 2.36 -4.15 -11.64
CA ASN A 123 3.27 -5.17 -12.12
C ASN A 123 4.74 -4.70 -12.16
N ARG A 124 5.01 -3.45 -12.55
CA ARG A 124 6.37 -2.88 -12.43
C ARG A 124 6.87 -2.92 -10.98
N VAL A 125 6.03 -2.49 -10.02
CA VAL A 125 6.38 -2.55 -8.60
C VAL A 125 6.62 -3.99 -8.14
N LYS A 126 5.78 -4.95 -8.54
CA LYS A 126 5.93 -6.39 -8.25
C LYS A 126 7.29 -6.92 -8.69
N GLU A 127 7.76 -6.55 -9.88
CA GLU A 127 9.03 -7.03 -10.44
C GLU A 127 10.26 -6.57 -9.64
N MET A 128 10.13 -5.49 -8.87
CA MET A 128 11.18 -4.98 -7.98
C MET A 128 11.22 -5.67 -6.61
N HIS A 129 10.21 -6.48 -6.29
CA HIS A 129 10.07 -7.20 -5.04
C HIS A 129 10.61 -8.64 -5.13
N PRO A 130 11.00 -9.27 -4.01
CA PRO A 130 11.43 -10.67 -3.99
C PRO A 130 10.44 -11.61 -4.68
N LYS A 131 10.95 -12.48 -5.57
CA LYS A 131 10.12 -13.45 -6.31
C LYS A 131 9.35 -14.41 -5.41
N GLU A 132 9.87 -14.69 -4.22
CA GLU A 132 9.24 -15.52 -3.19
C GLU A 132 7.93 -14.94 -2.63
N LEU A 133 7.62 -13.67 -2.92
CA LEU A 133 6.38 -13.02 -2.53
C LEU A 133 5.35 -12.98 -3.67
N TRP A 134 5.72 -13.36 -4.89
CA TRP A 134 4.87 -13.17 -6.08
C TRP A 134 3.53 -13.93 -6.00
N ASP A 135 3.41 -14.94 -5.14
CA ASP A 135 2.17 -15.66 -4.79
C ASP A 135 1.17 -14.83 -3.97
N LEU A 136 1.63 -13.73 -3.36
CA LEU A 136 0.81 -12.77 -2.63
C LEU A 136 0.28 -11.65 -3.53
N TRP A 137 0.85 -11.47 -4.73
CA TRP A 137 0.39 -10.48 -5.69
C TRP A 137 -0.79 -11.01 -6.50
N PRO A 138 -1.65 -10.11 -7.04
CA PRO A 138 -2.64 -10.51 -8.03
C PRO A 138 -1.96 -11.09 -9.29
N GLY A 139 -2.72 -11.93 -9.99
CA GLY A 139 -2.29 -12.71 -11.15
C GLY A 139 -2.55 -12.01 -12.46
#